data_AF-A0A257N9T5-F1
#
_entry.id   AF-A0A257N9T5-F1
#
_cell.length_a   1.000
_cell.length_b   1.000
_cell.length_c   1.000
_cell.angle_alpha   90.00
_cell.angle_beta   90.00
_cell.angle_gamma   90.00
#
_symmetry.space_group_name_H-M   'P 1'
#
loop_
_entity.id
_entity.type
_entity.pdbx_description
1 polymer ?
#
loop_
_entity_poly.entity_id
_entity_poly.type
_entity_poly.pdbx_seq_one_letter_code
_entity_poly.pdbx_strand_id
1 'polypeptide(L)'
;MIIKPQKLDALTSLRFFAAAMIVLVHSNPVFGAMGLAESLPLDQGVSFFFVLSGFILAYNYPVLVGEADILAFLKARIARIWPAHLAAIALLVVLTAHLNVGRESMSSAAFAAIANFFLFQSLIPIRKVFFAFNPVAWSISTEMFFYFAFPLLIAKSFFDWRFKLGLLAAAVVLHRWFVAKVVNCFAKTHPCRGF
;
A
#
# COMPACT_ATOMS: atom_id res chain seq x y z
N MET A 1 -30.24 4.56 14.71
CA MET A 1 -29.32 5.60 15.20
C MET A 1 -27.90 5.07 15.03
N ILE A 2 -27.19 5.47 13.97
CA ILE A 2 -25.79 5.04 13.76
C ILE A 2 -24.96 5.84 14.76
N ILE A 3 -24.52 5.20 15.85
CA ILE A 3 -23.64 5.84 16.82
C ILE A 3 -22.32 6.14 16.11
N LYS A 4 -22.01 7.44 15.95
CA LYS A 4 -20.74 7.85 15.39
C LYS A 4 -19.66 7.55 16.45
N PRO A 5 -18.67 6.70 16.13
CA PRO A 5 -17.62 6.37 17.08
C PRO A 5 -16.90 7.63 17.58
N GLN A 6 -16.53 7.62 18.86
CA GLN A 6 -15.81 8.74 19.47
C GLN A 6 -14.45 8.93 18.79
N LYS A 7 -14.06 10.19 18.63
CA LYS A 7 -12.74 10.52 18.07
C LYS A 7 -11.67 10.11 19.10
N LEU A 8 -10.68 9.36 18.64
CA LEU A 8 -9.60 8.85 19.48
C LEU A 8 -8.36 9.74 19.30
N ASP A 9 -8.19 10.75 20.14
CA ASP A 9 -7.10 11.73 19.98
C ASP A 9 -5.70 11.12 20.19
N ALA A 10 -5.58 10.06 21.01
CA ALA A 10 -4.33 9.31 21.17
C ALA A 10 -3.79 8.75 19.84
N LEU A 11 -4.68 8.37 18.91
CA LEU A 11 -4.26 7.90 17.59
C LEU A 11 -3.64 9.02 16.76
N THR A 12 -4.02 10.27 16.99
CA THR A 12 -3.42 11.42 16.30
C THR A 12 -1.97 11.59 16.72
N SER A 13 -1.68 11.51 18.02
CA SER A 13 -0.31 11.59 18.55
C SER A 13 0.55 10.42 18.05
N LEU A 14 0.02 9.19 18.02
CA LEU A 14 0.76 8.03 17.51
C LEU A 14 1.12 8.16 16.02
N ARG A 15 0.23 8.71 15.20
CA ARG A 15 0.53 9.00 13.78
C ARG A 15 1.63 10.02 13.61
N PHE A 16 1.72 11.01 14.49
CA PHE A 16 2.79 12.00 14.45
C PHE A 16 4.16 11.32 14.60
N PHE A 17 4.34 10.44 15.59
CA PHE A 17 5.58 9.69 15.76
C PHE A 17 5.90 8.80 14.56
N ALA A 18 4.90 8.06 14.05
CA ALA A 18 5.09 7.23 12.87
C ALA A 18 5.47 8.04 11.62
N ALA A 19 4.88 9.22 11.42
CA ALA A 19 5.25 10.13 10.34
C ALA A 19 6.69 10.66 10.50
N ALA A 20 7.08 11.03 11.72
CA ALA A 20 8.42 11.50 12.02
C ALA A 20 9.49 10.43 11.71
N MET A 21 9.21 9.16 12.02
CA MET A 21 10.09 8.04 11.65
C MET A 21 10.32 7.97 10.13
N ILE A 22 9.24 8.08 9.33
CA ILE A 22 9.33 8.03 7.86
C ILE A 22 10.13 9.23 7.31
N VAL A 23 9.91 10.43 7.87
CA VAL A 23 10.66 11.64 7.51
C VAL A 23 12.14 11.43 7.77
N LEU A 24 12.54 10.95 8.96
CA LEU A 24 13.94 10.70 9.28
C LEU A 24 14.59 9.70 8.31
N VAL A 25 13.89 8.62 7.95
CA VAL A 25 14.40 7.64 6.96
C VAL A 25 14.64 8.29 5.59
N HIS A 26 13.70 9.07 5.09
CA HIS A 26 13.78 9.65 3.74
C HIS A 26 14.66 10.90 3.67
N SER A 27 14.83 11.60 4.79
CA SER A 27 15.74 12.74 4.91
C SER A 27 17.20 12.31 5.08
N ASN A 28 17.46 11.12 5.63
CA ASN A 28 18.81 10.64 5.92
C ASN A 28 19.79 10.72 4.73
N PRO A 29 19.43 10.29 3.50
CA PRO A 29 20.37 10.32 2.38
C PRO A 29 20.81 11.73 1.95
N VAL A 30 20.05 12.77 2.31
CA VAL A 30 20.30 14.15 1.85
C VAL A 30 20.79 15.04 3.00
N PHE A 31 20.16 14.93 4.17
CA PHE A 31 20.39 15.81 5.32
C PHE A 31 21.06 15.10 6.49
N GLY A 32 21.16 13.77 6.45
CA GLY A 32 21.53 12.95 7.60
C GLY A 32 20.41 12.84 8.65
N ALA A 33 20.49 11.80 9.48
CA ALA A 33 19.57 11.54 10.59
C ALA A 33 20.30 11.31 11.92
N MET A 34 21.51 11.87 12.07
CA MET A 34 22.34 11.77 13.29
C MET A 34 22.59 10.32 13.75
N GLY A 35 22.63 9.35 12.83
CA GLY A 35 22.78 7.93 13.15
C GLY A 35 21.49 7.20 13.55
N LEU A 36 20.36 7.91 13.69
CA LEU A 36 19.09 7.31 14.12
C LEU A 36 18.47 6.40 13.06
N ALA A 37 18.57 6.77 11.78
CA ALA A 37 18.02 5.97 10.69
C ALA A 37 18.80 4.67 10.46
N GLU A 38 20.08 4.64 10.85
CA GLU A 38 20.94 3.47 10.78
C GLU A 38 20.83 2.57 12.01
N SER A 39 20.59 3.15 13.18
CA SER A 39 20.54 2.43 14.46
C SER A 39 19.16 1.90 14.84
N LEU A 40 18.09 2.49 14.30
CA LEU A 40 16.71 2.13 14.62
C LEU A 40 15.93 1.71 13.36
N PRO A 41 14.98 0.76 13.48
CA PRO A 41 14.13 0.33 12.37
C PRO A 41 13.00 1.34 12.10
N LEU A 42 13.37 2.56 11.69
CA LEU A 42 12.44 3.66 11.49
C LEU A 42 11.49 3.46 10.28
N ASP A 43 11.84 2.55 9.37
CA ASP A 43 11.00 2.11 8.25
C ASP A 43 9.68 1.45 8.71
N GLN A 44 9.66 0.91 9.93
CA GLN A 44 8.46 0.31 10.54
C GLN A 44 7.34 1.31 10.82
N GLY A 45 7.59 2.62 10.68
CA GLY A 45 6.55 3.64 10.73
C GLY A 45 5.42 3.36 9.72
N VAL A 46 5.75 2.85 8.53
CA VAL A 46 4.75 2.48 7.52
C VAL A 46 3.92 1.27 7.96
N SER A 47 4.57 0.22 8.48
CA SER A 47 3.89 -0.95 9.06
C SER A 47 2.91 -0.55 10.16
N PHE A 48 3.32 0.39 11.02
CA PHE A 48 2.47 0.93 12.08
C PHE A 48 1.23 1.65 11.52
N PHE A 49 1.36 2.46 10.46
CA PHE A 49 0.21 3.08 9.79
C PHE A 49 -0.78 2.04 9.25
N PHE A 50 -0.31 0.92 8.69
CA PHE A 50 -1.19 -0.14 8.21
C PHE A 50 -1.97 -0.82 9.33
N VAL A 51 -1.31 -1.16 10.44
CA VAL A 51 -1.98 -1.74 11.62
C VAL A 51 -3.01 -0.75 12.18
N LEU A 52 -2.65 0.53 12.28
CA LEU A 52 -3.54 1.57 12.75
C LEU A 52 -4.75 1.77 11.84
N SER A 53 -4.53 1.74 10.52
CA SER A 53 -5.61 1.81 9.53
C SER A 53 -6.58 0.63 9.72
N GLY A 54 -6.07 -0.59 9.85
CA GLY A 54 -6.87 -1.78 10.14
C GLY A 54 -7.70 -1.67 11.42
N PHE A 55 -7.08 -1.21 12.51
CA PHE A 55 -7.78 -0.96 13.78
C PHE A 55 -8.93 0.05 13.61
N ILE A 56 -8.69 1.16 12.92
CA ILE A 56 -9.71 2.19 12.68
C ILE A 56 -10.83 1.67 11.79
N LEU A 57 -10.52 0.85 10.79
CA LEU A 57 -11.55 0.22 9.96
C LEU A 57 -12.45 -0.68 10.80
N ALA A 58 -11.87 -1.56 11.62
CA ALA A 58 -12.62 -2.46 12.50
C ALA A 58 -13.44 -1.70 13.55
N TYR A 59 -12.89 -0.60 14.08
CA TYR A 59 -13.58 0.27 15.05
C TYR A 59 -14.78 1.01 14.44
N ASN A 60 -14.66 1.51 13.21
CA ASN A 60 -15.73 2.24 12.53
C ASN A 60 -16.76 1.33 11.83
N TYR A 61 -16.35 0.15 11.39
CA TYR A 61 -17.16 -0.81 10.64
C TYR A 61 -17.08 -2.18 11.32
N PRO A 62 -17.64 -2.33 12.53
CA PRO A 62 -17.56 -3.58 13.28
C PRO A 62 -18.31 -4.73 12.61
N VAL A 63 -19.29 -4.41 11.77
CA VAL A 63 -20.03 -5.36 10.94
C VAL A 63 -20.35 -4.67 9.60
N LEU A 64 -20.22 -5.40 8.50
CA LEU A 64 -20.76 -5.05 7.19
C LEU A 64 -21.82 -6.09 6.82
N VAL A 65 -23.07 -5.67 6.64
CA VAL A 65 -24.19 -6.58 6.38
C VAL A 65 -24.71 -6.37 4.96
N GLY A 66 -24.46 -7.35 4.10
CA GLY A 66 -24.95 -7.35 2.73
C GLY A 66 -24.16 -6.47 1.77
N GLU A 67 -24.55 -6.54 0.50
CA GLU A 67 -23.81 -5.94 -0.61
C GLU A 67 -23.82 -4.41 -0.56
N ALA A 68 -24.94 -3.80 -0.16
CA ALA A 68 -25.07 -2.33 -0.12
C ALA A 68 -24.06 -1.68 0.84
N ASP A 69 -23.86 -2.26 2.02
CA ASP A 69 -22.89 -1.79 3.01
C ASP A 69 -21.45 -1.91 2.50
N ILE A 70 -21.14 -3.03 1.83
CA ILE A 70 -19.83 -3.28 1.22
C ILE A 70 -19.56 -2.26 0.10
N LEU A 71 -20.53 -2.02 -0.77
CA LEU A 71 -20.40 -1.03 -1.85
C LEU A 71 -20.24 0.38 -1.29
N ALA A 72 -21.02 0.76 -0.29
CA ALA A 72 -20.90 2.06 0.38
C ALA A 72 -19.52 2.24 1.02
N PHE A 73 -19.02 1.21 1.70
CA PHE A 73 -17.68 1.18 2.27
C PHE A 73 -16.59 1.37 1.20
N LEU A 74 -16.62 0.56 0.13
CA LEU A 74 -15.62 0.62 -0.95
C LEU A 74 -15.63 1.99 -1.64
N LYS A 75 -16.82 2.53 -1.96
CA LYS A 75 -16.96 3.87 -2.55
C LYS A 75 -16.34 4.95 -1.66
N ALA A 76 -16.61 4.94 -0.36
CA ALA A 76 -16.05 5.91 0.57
C ALA A 76 -14.52 5.83 0.67
N ARG A 77 -13.95 4.64 0.50
CA ARG A 77 -12.50 4.41 0.57
C ARG A 77 -11.80 4.78 -0.74
N ILE A 78 -12.36 4.42 -1.88
CA ILE A 78 -11.86 4.81 -3.20
C ILE A 78 -11.90 6.34 -3.33
N ALA A 79 -13.01 6.98 -2.95
CA ALA A 79 -13.16 8.44 -3.00
C ALA A 79 -12.16 9.18 -2.09
N ARG A 80 -11.64 8.52 -1.05
CA ARG A 80 -10.61 9.08 -0.17
C ARG A 80 -9.22 9.06 -0.81
N ILE A 81 -8.84 7.95 -1.46
CA ILE A 81 -7.47 7.75 -1.97
C ILE A 81 -7.30 8.29 -3.38
N TRP A 82 -8.28 8.05 -4.26
CA TRP A 82 -8.11 8.28 -5.69
C TRP A 82 -7.87 9.74 -6.07
N PRO A 83 -8.61 10.72 -5.51
CA PRO A 83 -8.36 12.13 -5.83
C PRO A 83 -6.95 12.58 -5.44
N ALA A 84 -6.47 12.16 -4.27
CA ALA A 84 -5.12 12.48 -3.81
C ALA A 84 -4.05 11.81 -4.66
N HIS A 85 -4.27 10.56 -5.09
CA HIS A 85 -3.35 9.84 -5.97
C HIS A 85 -3.22 10.52 -7.34
N LEU A 86 -4.35 10.86 -7.97
CA LEU A 86 -4.35 11.56 -9.26
C LEU A 86 -3.73 12.95 -9.15
N ALA A 87 -4.04 13.69 -8.08
CA ALA A 87 -3.41 14.98 -7.82
C ALA A 87 -1.89 14.86 -7.64
N ALA A 88 -1.41 13.83 -6.95
CA ALA A 88 0.02 13.59 -6.77
C ALA A 88 0.72 13.25 -8.10
N ILE A 89 0.09 12.43 -8.96
CA ILE A 89 0.62 12.14 -10.30
C ILE A 89 0.64 13.41 -11.16
N ALA A 90 -0.43 14.19 -11.16
CA ALA A 90 -0.50 15.43 -11.92
C ALA A 90 0.59 16.42 -11.47
N LEU A 91 0.74 16.58 -10.15
CA LEU A 91 1.78 17.45 -9.58
C LEU A 91 3.19 16.96 -9.95
N LEU A 92 3.44 15.65 -9.90
CA LEU A 92 4.71 15.08 -10.32
C LEU A 92 5.02 15.45 -11.78
N VAL A 93 4.04 15.30 -12.68
CA VAL A 93 4.21 15.64 -14.11
C VAL A 93 4.49 17.12 -14.29
N VAL A 94 3.74 17.99 -13.61
CA VAL A 94 3.92 19.44 -13.69
C VAL A 94 5.30 19.88 -13.20
N LEU A 95 5.78 19.31 -12.08
CA LEU A 95 7.03 19.73 -11.46
C LEU A 95 8.28 19.15 -12.14
N THR A 96 8.18 17.96 -12.72
CA THR A 96 9.36 17.25 -13.25
C THR A 96 9.38 17.17 -14.78
N ALA A 97 8.27 17.47 -15.46
CA ALA A 97 8.06 17.24 -16.89
C ALA A 97 8.35 15.79 -17.34
N HIS A 98 8.39 14.85 -16.39
CA HIS A 98 8.81 13.48 -16.63
C HIS A 98 7.85 12.51 -15.94
N LEU A 99 7.51 11.44 -16.67
CA LEU A 99 6.86 10.27 -16.10
C LEU A 99 7.98 9.30 -15.72
N ASN A 100 8.05 8.89 -14.45
CA ASN A 100 9.05 7.91 -13.98
C ASN A 100 8.73 6.50 -14.51
N VAL A 101 8.85 6.31 -15.82
CA VAL A 101 8.50 5.09 -16.56
C VAL A 101 9.72 4.55 -17.31
N GLY A 102 10.86 5.24 -17.27
CA GLY A 102 12.13 4.82 -17.90
C GLY A 102 12.07 4.78 -19.43
N ARG A 103 13.04 4.09 -20.06
CA ARG A 103 13.07 3.78 -21.51
C ARG A 103 12.45 2.41 -21.77
N GLU A 104 11.21 2.23 -21.33
CA GLU A 104 10.51 0.96 -21.49
C GLU A 104 9.73 0.91 -22.82
N SER A 105 9.43 -0.29 -23.31
CA SER A 105 8.51 -0.47 -24.43
C SER A 105 7.15 0.16 -24.12
N MET A 106 6.46 0.64 -25.16
CA MET A 106 5.10 1.19 -25.05
C MET A 106 4.16 0.24 -24.30
N SER A 107 4.28 -1.08 -24.53
CA SER A 107 3.46 -2.11 -23.87
C SER A 107 3.72 -2.20 -22.37
N SER A 108 4.98 -2.16 -21.93
CA SER A 108 5.36 -2.17 -20.51
C SER A 108 4.97 -0.89 -19.79
N ALA A 109 5.09 0.26 -20.47
CA ALA A 109 4.64 1.55 -19.94
C ALA A 109 3.12 1.56 -19.73
N ALA A 110 2.35 1.08 -20.71
CA ALA A 110 0.90 0.96 -20.61
C ALA A 110 0.48 0.02 -19.46
N PHE A 111 1.15 -1.14 -19.33
CA PHE A 111 0.88 -2.06 -18.22
C PHE A 111 1.13 -1.41 -16.85
N ALA A 112 2.27 -0.71 -16.69
CA ALA A 112 2.58 0.00 -15.46
C ALA A 112 1.58 1.14 -15.17
N ALA A 113 1.10 1.84 -16.21
CA ALA A 113 0.10 2.89 -16.09
C ALA A 113 -1.24 2.34 -15.60
N ILE A 114 -1.71 1.23 -16.18
CA ILE A 114 -2.94 0.54 -15.76
C ILE A 114 -2.80 0.07 -14.31
N ALA A 115 -1.66 -0.56 -13.97
CA ALA A 115 -1.42 -1.03 -12.60
C ALA A 115 -1.42 0.12 -11.58
N ASN A 116 -0.83 1.28 -11.92
CA ASN A 116 -0.83 2.45 -11.05
C ASN A 116 -2.22 3.08 -10.93
N PHE A 117 -2.94 3.21 -12.05
CA PHE A 117 -4.28 3.80 -12.08
C PHE A 117 -5.27 3.05 -11.17
N PHE A 118 -5.20 1.71 -11.18
CA PHE A 118 -6.01 0.86 -10.30
C PHE A 118 -5.39 0.60 -8.92
N LEU A 119 -4.22 1.19 -8.63
CA LEU A 119 -3.51 1.00 -7.37
C LEU A 119 -3.18 -0.48 -7.08
N PHE A 120 -2.81 -1.26 -8.10
CA PHE A 120 -2.39 -2.67 -8.00
C PHE A 120 -0.89 -2.89 -8.23
N GLN A 121 -0.13 -1.83 -8.49
CA GLN A 121 1.31 -1.92 -8.76
C GLN A 121 2.12 -2.56 -7.62
N SER A 122 1.69 -2.46 -6.36
CA SER A 122 2.40 -3.06 -5.22
C SER A 122 2.32 -4.60 -5.17
N LEU A 123 1.31 -5.19 -5.81
CA LEU A 123 1.13 -6.66 -5.89
C LEU A 123 2.02 -7.31 -6.94
N ILE A 124 2.60 -6.50 -7.85
CA ILE A 124 3.42 -6.98 -8.94
C ILE A 124 4.89 -6.87 -8.51
N PRO A 125 5.62 -7.99 -8.33
CA PRO A 125 6.98 -7.98 -7.78
C PRO A 125 8.04 -7.60 -8.83
N ILE A 126 7.76 -6.58 -9.63
CA ILE A 126 8.65 -6.06 -10.67
C ILE A 126 8.96 -4.61 -10.29
N ARG A 127 10.23 -4.31 -9.94
CA ARG A 127 10.64 -2.96 -9.49
C ARG A 127 10.20 -1.85 -10.44
N LYS A 128 10.29 -2.09 -11.75
CA LYS A 128 9.89 -1.14 -12.79
C LYS A 128 8.40 -0.80 -12.77
N VAL A 129 7.54 -1.71 -12.31
CA VAL A 129 6.10 -1.49 -12.15
C VAL A 129 5.80 -0.90 -10.77
N PHE A 130 6.43 -1.47 -9.74
CA PHE A 130 6.26 -1.09 -8.34
C PHE A 130 6.60 0.38 -8.05
N PHE A 131 7.68 0.89 -8.67
CA PHE A 131 8.14 2.28 -8.51
C PHE A 131 7.79 3.19 -9.71
N ALA A 132 6.95 2.74 -10.64
CA ALA A 132 6.55 3.54 -11.79
C ALA A 132 5.76 4.79 -11.35
N PHE A 133 5.90 5.88 -12.12
CA PHE A 133 5.24 7.16 -11.87
C PHE A 133 5.61 7.75 -10.50
N ASN A 134 4.84 7.46 -9.46
CA ASN A 134 5.10 7.93 -8.11
C ASN A 134 5.70 6.78 -7.28
N PRO A 135 7.03 6.80 -6.99
CA PRO A 135 7.69 5.74 -6.26
C PRO A 135 7.14 5.52 -4.85
N VAL A 136 6.47 6.51 -4.25
CA VAL A 136 5.93 6.40 -2.88
C VAL A 136 4.50 5.84 -2.87
N ALA A 137 3.86 5.74 -4.05
CA ALA A 137 2.48 5.29 -4.19
C ALA A 137 2.28 3.78 -3.91
N TRP A 138 3.35 3.00 -3.76
CA TRP A 138 3.22 1.58 -3.39
C TRP A 138 2.47 1.39 -2.06
N SER A 139 2.64 2.33 -1.12
CA SER A 139 2.02 2.25 0.22
C SER A 139 0.50 2.39 0.15
N ILE A 140 -0.01 3.35 -0.64
CA ILE A 140 -1.45 3.52 -0.87
C ILE A 140 -2.03 2.41 -1.75
N SER A 141 -1.22 1.80 -2.63
CA SER A 141 -1.62 0.59 -3.36
C SER A 141 -1.82 -0.60 -2.42
N THR A 142 -0.93 -0.77 -1.46
CA THR A 142 -1.09 -1.77 -0.39
C THR A 142 -2.30 -1.45 0.51
N GLU A 143 -2.55 -0.18 0.81
CA GLU A 143 -3.74 0.25 1.57
C GLU A 143 -5.05 -0.08 0.82
N MET A 144 -5.11 0.17 -0.49
CA MET A 144 -6.25 -0.21 -1.32
C MET A 144 -6.50 -1.72 -1.30
N PHE A 145 -5.44 -2.53 -1.35
CA PHE A 145 -5.58 -3.98 -1.19
C PHE A 145 -6.21 -4.36 0.15
N PHE A 146 -5.81 -3.72 1.25
CA PHE A 146 -6.43 -3.96 2.56
C PHE A 146 -7.90 -3.56 2.59
N TYR A 147 -8.29 -2.49 1.90
CA TYR A 147 -9.69 -2.10 1.79
C TYR A 147 -10.53 -3.14 1.02
N PHE A 148 -9.98 -3.74 -0.04
CA PHE A 148 -10.68 -4.84 -0.73
C PHE A 148 -10.74 -6.13 0.09
N ALA A 149 -9.70 -6.41 0.89
CA ALA A 149 -9.67 -7.58 1.77
C ALA A 149 -10.60 -7.42 3.00
N PHE A 150 -10.79 -6.19 3.50
CA PHE A 150 -11.49 -5.93 4.74
C PHE A 150 -12.92 -6.51 4.82
N PRO A 151 -13.80 -6.37 3.80
CA PRO A 151 -15.12 -6.99 3.79
C PRO A 151 -15.09 -8.51 3.99
N LEU A 152 -14.13 -9.20 3.37
CA LEU A 152 -13.97 -10.66 3.51
C LEU A 152 -13.56 -11.05 4.93
N LEU A 153 -12.77 -10.19 5.59
CA LEU A 153 -12.32 -10.42 6.97
C LEU A 153 -13.43 -10.18 7.99
N ILE A 154 -14.19 -9.10 7.85
CA ILE A 154 -15.22 -8.71 8.83
C ILE A 154 -16.57 -9.41 8.63
N ALA A 155 -16.89 -9.86 7.41
CA ALA A 155 -18.17 -10.51 7.14
C ALA A 155 -18.34 -11.80 7.94
N LYS A 156 -19.28 -11.84 8.89
CA LYS A 156 -19.57 -13.03 9.72
C LYS A 156 -20.04 -14.24 8.91
N SER A 157 -20.54 -14.03 7.69
CA SER A 157 -21.32 -15.02 6.94
C SER A 157 -20.52 -16.16 6.32
N PHE A 158 -19.21 -16.02 6.11
CA PHE A 158 -18.51 -16.92 5.18
C PHE A 158 -17.72 -18.03 5.90
N PHE A 159 -16.95 -17.74 6.95
CA PHE A 159 -16.07 -18.71 7.62
C PHE A 159 -15.65 -18.29 9.03
N ASP A 160 -15.28 -19.25 9.88
CA ASP A 160 -14.62 -19.01 11.18
C ASP A 160 -13.35 -18.17 11.03
N TRP A 161 -13.05 -17.34 12.04
CA TRP A 161 -11.87 -16.46 12.03
C TRP A 161 -10.55 -17.22 11.79
N ARG A 162 -10.45 -18.46 12.28
CA ARG A 162 -9.30 -19.36 12.08
C ARG A 162 -9.10 -19.74 10.62
N PHE A 163 -10.19 -20.02 9.91
CA PHE A 163 -10.14 -20.36 8.48
C PHE A 163 -9.74 -19.16 7.63
N LYS A 164 -10.27 -17.98 7.95
CA LYS A 164 -9.87 -16.71 7.29
C LYS A 164 -8.39 -16.42 7.48
N LEU A 165 -7.85 -16.63 8.69
CA LEU A 165 -6.42 -16.50 8.95
C LEU A 165 -5.60 -17.54 8.18
N GLY A 166 -6.08 -18.78 8.11
CA GLY A 166 -5.45 -19.83 7.29
C GLY A 166 -5.40 -19.45 5.80
N LEU A 167 -6.50 -18.93 5.26
CA LEU A 167 -6.59 -18.46 3.87
C LEU A 167 -5.64 -17.28 3.60
N LEU A 168 -5.61 -16.30 4.51
CA LEU A 168 -4.66 -15.19 4.43
C LEU A 168 -3.21 -15.68 4.48
N ALA A 169 -2.89 -16.58 5.40
CA ALA A 169 -1.55 -17.16 5.51
C ALA A 169 -1.17 -17.90 4.22
N ALA A 170 -2.07 -18.69 3.66
CA ALA A 170 -1.88 -19.37 2.38
C ALA A 170 -1.67 -18.37 1.24
N ALA A 171 -2.48 -17.32 1.15
CA ALA A 171 -2.33 -16.25 0.15
C ALA A 171 -0.97 -15.55 0.26
N VAL A 172 -0.49 -15.28 1.48
CA VAL A 172 0.84 -14.70 1.71
C VAL A 172 1.94 -15.66 1.27
N VAL A 173 1.84 -16.95 1.60
CA VAL A 173 2.81 -17.97 1.18
C VAL A 173 2.84 -18.10 -0.35
N LEU A 174 1.67 -18.14 -0.99
CA LEU A 174 1.55 -18.19 -2.45
C LEU A 174 2.14 -16.93 -3.10
N HIS A 175 1.87 -15.75 -2.54
CA HIS A 175 2.46 -14.50 -3.02
C HIS A 175 3.98 -14.52 -2.89
N ARG A 176 4.53 -14.97 -1.75
CA ARG A 176 5.99 -15.10 -1.54
C ARG A 176 6.61 -16.10 -2.51
N TRP A 177 5.97 -17.23 -2.73
CA TRP A 177 6.39 -18.22 -3.71
C TRP A 177 6.40 -17.65 -5.13
N PHE A 178 5.34 -16.93 -5.50
CA PHE A 178 5.22 -16.25 -6.79
C PHE A 178 6.32 -15.20 -6.98
N VAL A 179 6.55 -14.33 -5.98
CA VAL A 179 7.63 -13.35 -5.97
C VAL A 179 8.98 -14.05 -6.18
N ALA A 180 9.26 -15.11 -5.43
CA ALA A 180 10.51 -15.85 -5.56
C ALA A 180 10.69 -16.42 -6.98
N LYS A 181 9.62 -16.97 -7.58
CA LYS A 181 9.65 -17.47 -8.96
C LYS A 181 9.89 -16.35 -9.99
N VAL A 182 9.18 -15.22 -9.86
CA VAL A 182 9.32 -14.08 -10.78
C VAL A 182 10.72 -13.49 -10.68
N VAL A 183 11.22 -13.25 -9.46
CA VAL A 183 12.58 -12.71 -9.23
C VAL A 183 13.64 -13.66 -9.78
N ASN A 184 13.51 -14.97 -9.53
CA ASN A 184 14.46 -15.96 -10.05
C ASN A 184 14.41 -16.08 -11.58
N CYS A 185 13.23 -15.93 -12.20
CA CYS A 185 13.09 -15.91 -13.65
C CYS A 185 13.75 -14.67 -14.25
N PHE A 186 13.49 -13.50 -13.66
CA PHE A 186 14.04 -12.22 -14.11
C PHE A 186 15.56 -12.14 -13.94
N ALA A 187 16.10 -12.71 -12.85
CA ALA A 187 17.54 -12.81 -12.62
C ALA A 187 18.25 -13.70 -13.66
N LYS A 188 17.55 -14.70 -14.23
CA LYS A 188 18.10 -15.57 -15.28
C LYS A 188 18.09 -14.93 -16.67
N THR A 189 17.09 -14.12 -16.99
CA THR A 189 16.97 -13.45 -18.30
C THR A 189 17.80 -12.18 -18.42
N HIS A 190 18.06 -11.51 -17.30
CA HIS A 190 18.97 -10.36 -17.22
C HIS A 190 20.05 -10.65 -16.16
N PRO A 191 21.06 -11.49 -16.46
CA PRO A 191 22.20 -11.62 -15.58
C PRO A 191 22.80 -10.23 -15.37
N CYS A 192 22.99 -9.86 -14.10
CA CYS A 192 23.56 -8.57 -13.72
C CYS A 192 24.83 -8.34 -14.52
N ARG A 193 24.80 -7.47 -15.54
CA ARG A 193 26.02 -6.83 -16.01
C ARG A 193 26.47 -5.96 -14.84
N GLY A 194 27.63 -6.28 -14.31
CA GLY A 194 28.18 -5.65 -13.10
C GLY A 194 28.08 -4.13 -13.16
N PHE A 195 27.95 -3.55 -11.97
CA PHE A 195 28.43 -2.19 -11.71
C PHE A 195 29.89 -2.07 -12.14
#